data_AF-A0A7X8R7J6-F1
#
_entry.id   AF-A0A7X8R7J6-F1
#
_cell.length_a   1.000
_cell.length_b   1.000
_cell.length_c   1.000
_cell.angle_alpha   90.00
_cell.angle_beta   90.00
_cell.angle_gamma   90.00
#
_symmetry.space_group_name_H-M   'P 1'
#
loop_
_entity.id
_entity.type
_entity.pdbx_description
1 polymer ?
#
loop_
_entity_poly.entity_id
_entity_poly.type
_entity_poly.pdbx_seq_one_letter_code
_entity_poly.pdbx_strand_id
1 'polypeptide(L)' 'MSEWYRADLHIHTVLSACAELTMGPRDIVAAAEEKQLDIIAITDHNSVANTIAYADYVQDL' A
#
# COMPACT_ATOMS: atom_id res chain seq x y z
N MET A 1 12.36 5.54 25.48
CA MET A 1 11.51 4.33 25.30
C MET A 1 11.26 4.21 23.81
N SER A 2 11.36 3.02 23.23
CA SER A 2 11.12 2.78 21.81
C SER A 2 9.72 2.19 21.62
N GLU A 3 8.96 2.73 20.68
CA GLU A 3 7.66 2.20 20.26
C GLU A 3 7.84 1.05 19.26
N TRP A 4 6.91 0.10 19.27
CA TRP A 4 6.85 -0.98 18.28
C TRP A 4 5.83 -0.65 17.19
N TYR A 5 6.23 -0.83 15.93
CA TYR A 5 5.36 -0.64 14.77
C TYR A 5 5.18 -1.96 14.02
N ARG A 6 3.96 -2.22 13.56
CA ARG A 6 3.60 -3.34 12.68
C ARG A 6 3.68 -2.84 11.25
N ALA A 7 4.48 -3.52 10.43
CA ALA A 7 4.70 -3.10 9.06
C ALA A 7 4.62 -4.26 8.05
N ASP A 8 4.09 -3.98 6.87
CA ASP A 8 4.24 -4.82 5.69
C ASP A 8 4.99 -4.02 4.62
N LEU A 9 6.20 -4.48 4.28
CA LEU A 9 7.11 -3.75 3.43
C LEU A 9 7.21 -4.32 2.00
N HIS A 10 6.30 -5.22 1.62
CA HIS A 10 6.32 -5.87 0.32
C HIS A 10 4.90 -6.07 -0.24
N ILE A 11 4.29 -4.96 -0.67
CA ILE A 11 2.95 -4.97 -1.27
C ILE A 11 3.02 -4.59 -2.74
N HIS A 12 2.46 -5.45 -3.59
CA HIS A 12 2.26 -5.15 -5.01
C HIS A 12 0.89 -4.49 -5.22
N THR A 13 0.80 -3.58 -6.18
CA THR A 13 -0.46 -2.94 -6.60
C THR A 13 -0.92 -3.49 -7.93
N VAL A 14 -2.08 -3.02 -8.41
CA VAL A 14 -2.65 -3.31 -9.72
C VAL A 14 -1.68 -3.15 -10.91
N LEU A 15 -0.57 -2.40 -10.78
CA LEU A 15 0.44 -2.27 -11.84
C LEU A 15 1.40 -3.46 -11.92
N SER A 16 1.42 -4.34 -10.94
CA SER A 16 2.25 -5.53 -10.97
C SER A 16 1.65 -6.63 -11.86
N ALA A 17 2.49 -7.35 -12.59
CA ALA A 17 2.08 -8.40 -13.53
C ALA A 17 1.25 -9.54 -12.91
N CYS A 18 1.26 -9.69 -11.58
CA CYS A 18 0.53 -10.70 -10.82
C CYS A 18 -0.71 -10.16 -10.11
N ALA A 19 -1.10 -8.90 -10.35
CA ALA A 19 -2.11 -8.21 -9.56
C ALA A 19 -3.52 -8.29 -10.16
N GLU A 20 -4.51 -8.11 -9.30
CA GLU A 20 -5.93 -8.02 -9.64
C GLU A 20 -6.41 -6.56 -9.64
N LEU A 21 -7.54 -6.27 -10.27
CA LEU A 21 -8.13 -4.91 -10.30
C LEU A 21 -8.52 -4.39 -8.90
N THR A 22 -8.68 -5.30 -7.94
CA THR A 22 -8.95 -5.04 -6.52
C THR A 22 -7.70 -4.63 -5.73
N MET A 23 -6.54 -4.47 -6.39
CA MET A 23 -5.28 -4.06 -5.76
C MET A 23 -4.98 -2.57 -5.97
N GLY A 24 -6.02 -1.73 -5.84
CA GLY A 24 -5.93 -0.27 -5.90
C GLY A 24 -5.66 0.38 -4.53
N PRO A 25 -5.43 1.71 -4.49
CA PRO A 25 -5.13 2.44 -3.25
C PRO A 25 -6.19 2.25 -2.16
N ARG A 26 -7.47 2.36 -2.52
CA ARG A 26 -8.59 2.20 -1.58
C ARG A 26 -8.59 0.83 -0.90
N ASP A 27 -8.44 -0.23 -1.68
CA ASP A 27 -8.54 -1.61 -1.19
C ASP A 27 -7.32 -1.98 -0.32
N ILE A 28 -6.12 -1.58 -0.75
CA ILE A 28 -4.88 -1.86 -0.03
C ILE A 28 -4.82 -1.08 1.29
N VAL A 29 -5.23 0.20 1.31
CA VAL A 29 -5.26 0.98 2.55
C VAL A 29 -6.31 0.42 3.51
N ALA A 30 -7.52 0.10 3.04
CA ALA A 30 -8.56 -0.51 3.89
C ALA A 30 -8.09 -1.86 4.49
N ALA A 31 -7.40 -2.69 3.71
CA ALA A 31 -6.83 -3.95 4.19
C ALA A 31 -5.70 -3.73 5.21
N ALA A 32 -4.89 -2.67 5.05
CA ALA A 32 -3.84 -2.31 6.01
C ALA A 32 -4.43 -1.86 7.36
N GLU A 33 -5.51 -1.08 7.32
CA GLU A 33 -6.27 -0.65 8.50
C GLU A 33 -6.90 -1.84 9.22
N GLU A 34 -7.58 -2.74 8.48
CA GLU A 34 -8.18 -3.96 9.05
C GLU A 34 -7.12 -4.83 9.74
N LYS A 35 -5.92 -4.90 9.17
CA LYS A 35 -4.79 -5.67 9.72
C LYS A 35 -4.02 -4.94 10.82
N GLN A 36 -4.36 -3.69 11.09
CA GLN A 36 -3.67 -2.81 12.06
C GLN A 36 -2.17 -2.71 11.76
N LEU A 37 -1.84 -2.41 10.50
CA LEU A 37 -0.48 -2.07 10.08
C LEU A 37 -0.27 -0.56 10.27
N ASP A 38 0.80 -0.20 10.97
CA ASP A 38 1.19 1.20 11.15
C ASP A 38 1.93 1.75 9.94
N ILE A 39 2.60 0.87 9.18
CA ILE A 39 3.42 1.21 8.02
C ILE A 39 3.18 0.19 6.91
N ILE A 40 3.00 0.68 5.68
CA ILE A 40 3.02 -0.16 4.48
C ILE A 40 4.02 0.37 3.45
N ALA A 41 4.62 -0.51 2.65
CA ALA A 41 5.44 -0.11 1.50
C ALA A 41 4.96 -0.76 0.21
N ILE A 42 4.84 0.06 -0.83
CA ILE A 42 4.49 -0.37 -2.18
C ILE A 42 5.76 -0.73 -2.94
N THR A 43 5.80 -1.94 -3.49
CA THR A 43 6.97 -2.54 -4.16
C THR A 43 6.58 -3.17 -5.50
N ASP A 44 5.95 -2.40 -6.39
CA ASP A 44 5.56 -2.89 -7.71
C ASP A 44 6.74 -3.43 -8.53
N HIS A 45 6.46 -4.43 -9.37
CA HIS A 45 7.45 -5.00 -10.27
C HIS A 45 8.03 -3.93 -11.22
N ASN A 46 9.28 -3.54 -10.97
CA ASN A 46 10.04 -2.58 -11.79
C ASN A 46 9.32 -1.24 -12.05
N SER A 47 8.41 -0.85 -11.16
CA SER A 47 7.57 0.34 -11.35
C SER A 47 7.35 1.08 -10.05
N VAL A 48 7.19 2.39 -10.17
CA VAL A 48 6.73 3.30 -9.10
C VAL A 48 5.60 4.20 -9.61
N ALA A 49 5.01 3.87 -10.77
CA ALA A 49 4.03 4.75 -11.42
C ALA A 49 2.74 4.90 -10.60
N ASN A 50 2.43 3.94 -9.72
CA ASN A 50 1.26 4.03 -8.84
C ASN A 50 1.49 4.90 -7.59
N THR A 51 2.73 5.32 -7.31
CA THR A 51 3.06 6.05 -6.08
C THR A 51 2.26 7.35 -5.94
N ILE A 52 1.98 8.06 -7.04
CA ILE A 52 1.18 9.29 -7.01
C ILE A 52 -0.27 9.00 -6.61
N ALA A 53 -0.88 7.94 -7.17
CA ALA A 53 -2.26 7.59 -6.83
C ALA A 53 -2.44 7.25 -5.34
N TYR A 54 -1.42 6.64 -4.73
CA TYR A 54 -1.39 6.41 -3.28
C TYR A 54 -1.18 7.71 -2.50
N ALA A 55 -0.24 8.56 -2.93
CA ALA A 55 0.01 9.84 -2.26
C ALA A 55 -1.24 10.72 -2.26
N ASP A 56 -1.96 10.80 -3.38
CA ASP A 56 -3.19 11.57 -3.52
C ASP A 56 -4.30 10.96 -2.64
N TYR A 57 -4.53 9.65 -2.72
CA TYR A 57 -5.57 8.98 -1.93
C TYR A 57 -5.37 9.18 -0.42
N VAL A 58 -4.14 9.10 0.09
CA VAL A 58 -3.86 9.22 1.52
C VAL A 58 -3.90 10.68 2.01
N GLN A 59 -3.68 11.66 1.13
CA GLN A 59 -3.86 13.08 1.48
C GLN A 59 -5.34 13.45 1.68
N ASP A 60 -6.25 12.71 1.07
CA ASP A 60 -7.70 12.92 1.14
C ASP A 60 -8.38 12.18 2.31
N LEU A 61 -7.66 11.33 3.05
CA LEU A 61 -8.12 10.63 4.26
C LEU A 61 -8.06 11.53 5.50
#